data_AF-A0A972XMU0-F1
#
_entry.id   AF-A0A972XMU0-F1
#
_cell.length_a   1.000
_cell.length_b   1.000
_cell.length_c   1.000
_cell.angle_alpha   90.00
_cell.angle_beta   90.00
_cell.angle_gamma   90.00
#
_symmetry.space_group_name_H-M   'P 1'
#
loop_
_entity.id
_entity.type
_entity.pdbx_description
1 polymer ?
#
loop_
_entity_poly.entity_id
_entity_poly.type
_entity_poly.pdbx_seq_one_letter_code
_entity_poly.pdbx_strand_id
1 'polypeptide(L)'
;MKSKQLYLSMLVVAMSLGTAWAIRGQFGHEHGAAWAGGIGSLATLLVVKRKDWLAKSFSVVLAGALGWGLGGMMSYGLVVGYGRGSDWPNVFYGLSMLFVIGGLYGFLGGGLFGLGLSNTIKKPIKWPKLILEMTAGGIIFYFFLVEQFGWNMTPPRSEVWAVCLGMAVALTWNMIRGKQKSALRVAIFSGLGGGFGFAFGNFLQVLGQTTEIHFNFWNVMEYSLGFFGGLGLAYGTLTSDWGKEKAAPTKNQVFQLIMLVLVIPVIMWQQNFEWERIQSTFVKLLPTDDYAFYDGVIWGSVVLIVGAGAYWIFRFKKFETLDYREVKTFFFGHWALYIALSFLVTGAFISIYRVEQYLYIVNFVVIFFLIDRTEPEIIPRSLKLFTGLKNAAIVLVFIGILAAIAVSSHGEIKGAKKRFGAEPVVADTLKK
;
A
#
# COMPACT_ATOMS: atom_id res chain seq x y z
N MET A 1 -16.08 9.05 25.31
CA MET A 1 -15.30 10.01 24.49
C MET A 1 -14.01 9.41 23.95
N LYS A 2 -13.16 8.76 24.77
CA LYS A 2 -11.86 8.17 24.35
C LYS A 2 -11.90 7.26 23.12
N SER A 3 -12.94 6.43 22.97
CA SER A 3 -13.08 5.54 21.81
C SER A 3 -13.37 6.30 20.51
N LYS A 4 -14.13 7.40 20.54
CA LYS A 4 -14.50 8.16 19.34
C LYS A 4 -13.27 8.78 18.67
N GLN A 5 -12.35 9.34 19.46
CA GLN A 5 -11.12 9.97 18.92
C GLN A 5 -10.14 8.94 18.34
N LEU A 6 -10.05 7.76 18.98
CA LEU A 6 -9.30 6.64 18.42
C LEU A 6 -9.85 6.25 17.04
N TYR A 7 -11.17 6.07 16.91
CA TYR A 7 -11.79 5.70 15.64
C TYR A 7 -11.63 6.77 14.56
N LEU A 8 -11.75 8.05 14.91
CA LEU A 8 -11.52 9.15 13.97
C LEU A 8 -10.08 9.14 13.45
N SER A 9 -9.10 8.97 14.34
CA SER A 9 -7.68 8.89 13.97
C SER A 9 -7.40 7.70 13.05
N MET A 10 -8.00 6.53 13.37
CA MET A 10 -7.91 5.34 12.52
C MET A 10 -8.53 5.57 11.15
N LEU A 11 -9.72 6.21 11.09
CA LEU A 11 -10.42 6.50 9.84
C LEU A 11 -9.60 7.44 8.95
N VAL A 12 -9.00 8.49 9.52
CA VAL A 12 -8.15 9.42 8.77
C VAL A 12 -6.96 8.70 8.12
N VAL A 13 -6.27 7.83 8.85
CA VAL A 13 -5.15 7.04 8.30
C VAL A 13 -5.63 6.04 7.26
N ALA A 14 -6.73 5.35 7.53
CA ALA A 14 -7.34 4.38 6.61
C ALA A 14 -7.73 5.01 5.28
N MET A 15 -8.47 6.11 5.30
CA MET A 15 -8.87 6.82 4.09
C MET A 15 -7.67 7.42 3.34
N SER A 16 -6.64 7.88 4.07
CA SER A 16 -5.41 8.42 3.45
C SER A 16 -4.66 7.32 2.71
N LEU A 17 -4.37 6.20 3.38
CA LEU A 17 -3.67 5.08 2.74
C LEU A 17 -4.54 4.42 1.67
N GLY A 18 -5.84 4.25 1.89
CA GLY A 18 -6.79 3.71 0.91
C GLY A 18 -6.82 4.54 -0.37
N THR A 19 -6.90 5.87 -0.26
CA THR A 19 -6.90 6.75 -1.44
C THR A 19 -5.54 6.75 -2.13
N ALA A 20 -4.43 6.76 -1.37
CA ALA A 20 -3.10 6.65 -1.96
C ALA A 20 -2.91 5.30 -2.66
N TRP A 21 -3.47 4.21 -2.11
CA TRP A 21 -3.44 2.89 -2.73
C TRP A 21 -4.35 2.77 -3.96
N ALA A 22 -5.42 3.56 -4.03
CA ALA A 22 -6.21 3.68 -5.24
C ALA A 22 -5.44 4.46 -6.33
N ILE A 23 -4.77 5.56 -5.96
CA ILE A 23 -3.94 6.34 -6.89
C ILE A 23 -2.74 5.51 -7.40
N ARG A 24 -2.07 4.74 -6.54
CA ARG A 24 -0.93 3.89 -6.97
C ARG A 24 -1.31 2.85 -8.02
N GLY A 25 -2.58 2.46 -8.10
CA GLY A 25 -3.11 1.63 -9.18
C GLY A 25 -2.87 2.16 -10.57
N GLN A 26 -2.70 3.48 -10.70
CA GLN A 26 -2.36 4.13 -11.98
C GLN A 26 -0.85 4.14 -12.28
N PHE A 27 0.00 3.80 -11.31
CA PHE A 27 1.45 3.98 -11.39
C PHE A 27 2.27 2.68 -11.25
N GLY A 28 1.64 1.52 -11.13
CA GLY A 28 2.36 0.25 -11.02
C GLY A 28 2.86 -0.08 -9.60
N HIS A 29 3.73 -1.08 -9.49
CA HIS A 29 3.72 -1.98 -8.34
C HIS A 29 4.67 -1.57 -7.18
N GLU A 30 5.96 -1.31 -7.40
CA GLU A 30 6.92 -1.04 -6.31
C GLU A 30 6.93 0.41 -5.87
N HIS A 31 7.25 1.34 -6.78
CA HIS A 31 7.42 2.75 -6.46
C HIS A 31 6.08 3.43 -6.12
N GLY A 32 5.01 3.02 -6.80
CA GLY A 32 3.64 3.42 -6.47
C GLY A 32 3.22 2.94 -5.07
N ALA A 33 3.49 1.68 -4.72
CA ALA A 33 3.22 1.17 -3.37
C ALA A 33 4.10 1.85 -2.31
N ALA A 34 5.35 2.18 -2.65
CA ALA A 34 6.23 2.91 -1.75
C ALA A 34 5.69 4.29 -1.43
N TRP A 35 5.28 5.05 -2.44
CA TRP A 35 4.63 6.34 -2.25
C TRP A 35 3.36 6.22 -1.39
N ALA A 36 2.47 5.28 -1.72
CA ALA A 36 1.23 5.09 -0.96
C ALA A 36 1.51 4.77 0.51
N GLY A 37 2.45 3.86 0.78
CA GLY A 37 2.92 3.55 2.14
C GLY A 37 3.52 4.77 2.86
N GLY A 38 4.20 5.66 2.13
CA GLY A 38 4.68 6.94 2.62
C GLY A 38 3.55 7.88 3.06
N ILE A 39 2.49 8.01 2.26
CA ILE A 39 1.28 8.79 2.62
C ILE A 39 0.60 8.22 3.86
N GLY A 40 0.43 6.89 3.95
CA GLY A 40 -0.12 6.25 5.16
C GLY A 40 0.74 6.48 6.41
N SER A 41 2.07 6.47 6.25
CA SER A 41 3.02 6.75 7.32
C SER A 41 2.93 8.21 7.79
N LEU A 42 2.87 9.17 6.86
CA LEU A 42 2.68 10.59 7.16
C LEU A 42 1.35 10.85 7.87
N ALA A 43 0.26 10.28 7.37
CA ALA A 43 -1.06 10.39 8.00
C ALA A 43 -1.01 9.89 9.45
N THR A 44 -0.34 8.75 9.69
CA THR A 44 -0.17 8.19 11.05
C THR A 44 0.60 9.15 11.97
N LEU A 45 1.70 9.75 11.48
CA LEU A 45 2.45 10.75 12.25
C LEU A 45 1.61 11.98 12.59
N LEU A 46 0.79 12.43 11.64
CA LEU A 46 -0.05 13.62 11.79
C LEU A 46 -1.26 13.40 12.72
N VAL A 47 -1.83 12.21 12.80
CA VAL A 47 -2.88 11.94 13.80
C VAL A 47 -2.30 11.76 15.20
N VAL A 48 -1.06 11.26 15.31
CA VAL A 48 -0.40 11.05 16.61
C VAL A 48 0.20 12.33 17.20
N LYS A 49 0.60 13.29 16.35
CA LYS A 49 1.06 14.65 16.75
C LYS A 49 2.24 14.68 17.75
N ARG A 50 2.99 13.58 17.88
CA ARG A 50 4.15 13.46 18.77
C ARG A 50 5.34 14.22 18.20
N LYS A 51 5.81 15.25 18.91
CA LYS A 51 6.95 16.10 18.48
C LYS A 51 8.21 15.30 18.20
N ASP A 52 8.49 14.28 19.02
CA ASP A 52 9.67 13.42 18.86
C ASP A 52 9.61 12.53 17.62
N TRP A 53 8.41 12.24 17.11
CA TRP A 53 8.22 11.49 15.86
C TRP A 53 8.22 12.40 14.64
N LEU A 54 7.58 13.57 14.74
CA LEU A 54 7.57 14.59 13.68
C LEU A 54 8.98 15.06 13.34
N ALA A 55 9.83 15.21 14.35
CA ALA A 55 11.25 15.58 14.19
C ALA A 55 12.05 14.59 13.31
N LYS A 56 11.62 13.32 13.21
CA LYS A 56 12.25 12.28 12.38
C LYS A 56 11.34 11.74 11.28
N SER A 57 10.36 12.56 10.87
CA SER A 57 9.28 12.14 9.98
C SER A 57 9.79 11.53 8.67
N PHE A 58 10.69 12.17 7.93
CA PHE A 58 11.16 11.63 6.65
C PHE A 58 11.91 10.30 6.77
N SER A 59 12.65 10.08 7.86
CA SER A 59 13.29 8.78 8.11
C SER A 59 12.28 7.68 8.40
N VAL A 60 11.26 7.97 9.21
CA VAL A 60 10.18 7.02 9.51
C VAL A 60 9.33 6.75 8.27
N VAL A 61 9.01 7.80 7.51
CA VAL A 61 8.19 7.74 6.30
C VAL A 61 8.91 6.97 5.20
N LEU A 62 10.21 7.18 5.00
CA LEU A 62 10.98 6.39 4.05
C LEU A 62 11.01 4.91 4.45
N ALA A 63 11.20 4.59 5.73
CA ALA A 63 11.18 3.20 6.18
C ALA A 63 9.83 2.53 5.90
N GLY A 64 8.72 3.21 6.20
CA GLY A 64 7.38 2.74 5.86
C GLY A 64 7.17 2.60 4.34
N ALA A 65 7.55 3.61 3.57
CA ALA A 65 7.48 3.61 2.11
C ALA A 65 8.22 2.41 1.51
N LEU A 66 9.49 2.20 1.88
CA LEU A 66 10.26 1.05 1.38
C LEU A 66 9.60 -0.27 1.79
N GLY A 67 9.06 -0.39 3.00
CA GLY A 67 8.38 -1.62 3.45
C GLY A 67 7.16 -1.98 2.61
N TRP A 68 6.30 -0.99 2.30
CA TRP A 68 5.16 -1.21 1.40
C TRP A 68 5.61 -1.42 -0.05
N GLY A 69 6.66 -0.71 -0.49
CA GLY A 69 7.26 -0.85 -1.82
C GLY A 69 7.87 -2.22 -2.09
N LEU A 70 8.51 -2.85 -1.09
CA LEU A 70 9.03 -4.22 -1.20
C LEU A 70 7.91 -5.22 -1.56
N GLY A 71 6.70 -5.03 -1.01
CA GLY A 71 5.57 -5.87 -1.39
C GLY A 71 5.16 -5.72 -2.86
N GLY A 72 5.50 -4.59 -3.49
CA GLY A 72 5.29 -4.30 -4.90
C GLY A 72 5.89 -5.33 -5.85
N MET A 73 6.94 -6.03 -5.42
CA MET A 73 7.61 -7.04 -6.26
C MET A 73 6.74 -8.30 -6.48
N MET A 74 5.69 -8.49 -5.66
CA MET A 74 4.81 -9.66 -5.74
C MET A 74 3.83 -9.55 -6.91
N SER A 75 3.79 -10.59 -7.76
CA SER A 75 2.74 -10.72 -8.76
C SER A 75 1.47 -11.28 -8.12
N TYR A 76 0.31 -10.68 -8.43
CA TYR A 76 -0.98 -11.13 -7.87
C TYR A 76 -2.13 -11.13 -8.87
N GLY A 77 -1.94 -10.63 -10.09
CA GLY A 77 -3.03 -10.54 -11.09
C GLY A 77 -3.66 -11.88 -11.43
N LEU A 78 -2.86 -12.97 -11.43
CA LEU A 78 -3.37 -14.33 -11.61
C LEU A 78 -4.25 -14.78 -10.43
N VAL A 79 -3.85 -14.43 -9.20
CA VAL A 79 -4.56 -14.77 -7.97
C VAL A 79 -5.90 -14.03 -7.89
N VAL A 80 -5.93 -12.76 -8.29
CA VAL A 80 -7.17 -11.99 -8.51
C VAL A 80 -8.07 -12.72 -9.52
N GLY A 81 -7.50 -13.32 -10.56
CA GLY A 81 -8.20 -14.15 -11.53
C GLY A 81 -8.84 -15.40 -10.94
N TYR A 82 -8.20 -16.05 -9.96
CA TYR A 82 -8.78 -17.20 -9.24
C TYR A 82 -10.02 -16.83 -8.43
N GLY A 83 -10.04 -15.63 -7.84
CA GLY A 83 -11.21 -15.11 -7.11
C GLY A 83 -12.44 -14.87 -7.99
N ARG A 84 -12.28 -14.82 -9.31
CA ARG A 84 -13.35 -14.67 -10.32
C ARG A 84 -13.91 -16.01 -10.81
N GLY A 85 -13.43 -17.12 -10.27
CA GLY A 85 -13.86 -18.46 -10.66
C GLY A 85 -15.32 -18.76 -10.30
N SER A 86 -15.86 -19.82 -10.88
CA SER A 86 -17.20 -20.35 -10.58
C SER A 86 -17.18 -21.60 -9.71
N ASP A 87 -16.01 -21.97 -9.18
CA ASP A 87 -15.85 -23.11 -8.28
C ASP A 87 -15.22 -22.67 -6.95
N TRP A 88 -15.79 -23.18 -5.87
CA TRP A 88 -15.41 -22.79 -4.52
C TRP A 88 -13.93 -23.03 -4.20
N PRO A 89 -13.30 -24.16 -4.57
CA PRO A 89 -11.88 -24.38 -4.28
C PRO A 89 -10.94 -23.33 -4.89
N ASN A 90 -11.14 -22.95 -6.15
CA ASN A 90 -10.31 -21.92 -6.79
C ASN A 90 -10.55 -20.54 -6.20
N VAL A 91 -11.81 -20.17 -5.95
CA VAL A 91 -12.15 -18.86 -5.37
C VAL A 91 -11.63 -18.74 -3.95
N PHE A 92 -11.83 -19.77 -3.11
CA PHE A 92 -11.32 -19.79 -1.76
C PHE A 92 -9.78 -19.70 -1.71
N TYR A 93 -9.11 -20.43 -2.61
CA TYR A 93 -7.66 -20.33 -2.77
C TYR A 93 -7.23 -18.91 -3.18
N GLY A 94 -7.86 -18.33 -4.20
CA GLY A 94 -7.59 -16.97 -4.67
C GLY A 94 -7.71 -15.95 -3.55
N LEU A 95 -8.85 -15.91 -2.85
CA LEU A 95 -9.08 -14.98 -1.74
C LEU A 95 -8.10 -15.22 -0.58
N SER A 96 -7.78 -16.48 -0.25
CA SER A 96 -6.83 -16.81 0.82
C SER A 96 -5.39 -16.39 0.46
N MET A 97 -4.97 -16.57 -0.79
CA MET A 97 -3.65 -16.15 -1.24
C MET A 97 -3.56 -14.62 -1.35
N LEU A 98 -4.63 -13.92 -1.72
CA LEU A 98 -4.70 -12.46 -1.62
C LEU A 98 -4.61 -11.98 -0.17
N PHE A 99 -5.21 -12.72 0.78
CA PHE A 99 -5.01 -12.45 2.20
C PHE A 99 -3.54 -12.57 2.61
N VAL A 100 -2.82 -13.59 2.13
CA VAL A 100 -1.37 -13.74 2.37
C VAL A 100 -0.58 -12.60 1.74
N ILE A 101 -0.81 -12.29 0.46
CA ILE A 101 -0.09 -11.25 -0.29
C ILE A 101 -0.33 -9.88 0.35
N GLY A 102 -1.59 -9.51 0.61
CA GLY A 102 -1.93 -8.26 1.30
C GLY A 102 -1.36 -8.22 2.71
N GLY A 103 -1.28 -9.39 3.36
CA GLY A 103 -0.61 -9.60 4.62
C GLY A 103 0.86 -9.22 4.58
N LEU A 104 1.59 -9.68 3.57
CA LEU A 104 3.00 -9.38 3.38
C LEU A 104 3.25 -7.90 3.10
N TYR A 105 2.43 -7.27 2.25
CA TYR A 105 2.45 -5.80 2.04
C TYR A 105 2.33 -5.05 3.37
N GLY A 106 1.26 -5.33 4.11
CA GLY A 106 0.99 -4.64 5.37
C GLY A 106 2.02 -4.94 6.45
N PHE A 107 2.55 -6.17 6.51
CA PHE A 107 3.52 -6.58 7.52
C PHE A 107 4.88 -5.91 7.31
N LEU A 108 5.41 -5.93 6.09
CA LEU A 108 6.68 -5.26 5.77
C LEU A 108 6.56 -3.75 5.93
N GLY A 109 5.50 -3.15 5.38
CA GLY A 109 5.21 -1.72 5.49
C GLY A 109 5.06 -1.24 6.92
N GLY A 110 4.17 -1.87 7.68
CA GLY A 110 3.94 -1.55 9.10
C GLY A 110 5.15 -1.87 9.99
N GLY A 111 5.89 -2.93 9.68
CA GLY A 111 7.07 -3.34 10.44
C GLY A 111 8.24 -2.39 10.30
N LEU A 112 8.60 -1.98 9.08
CA LEU A 112 9.67 -1.00 8.87
C LEU A 112 9.28 0.40 9.38
N PHE A 113 8.02 0.81 9.18
CA PHE A 113 7.48 2.03 9.79
C PHE A 113 7.60 1.98 11.33
N GLY A 114 7.14 0.89 11.94
CA GLY A 114 7.18 0.69 13.39
C GLY A 114 8.62 0.67 13.94
N LEU A 115 9.56 0.06 13.21
CA LEU A 115 10.98 0.12 13.57
C LEU A 115 11.56 1.54 13.50
N GLY A 116 11.17 2.31 12.48
CA GLY A 116 11.53 3.72 12.38
C GLY A 116 11.07 4.52 13.60
N LEU A 117 9.83 4.28 14.07
CA LEU A 117 9.31 4.87 15.30
C LEU A 117 10.08 4.42 16.55
N SER A 118 10.41 3.13 16.62
CA SER A 118 11.16 2.51 17.73
C SER A 118 12.64 2.87 17.81
N ASN A 119 13.19 3.60 16.84
CA ASN A 119 14.60 4.00 16.85
C ASN A 119 14.87 5.05 17.95
N THR A 120 15.48 4.62 19.06
CA THR A 120 15.87 5.46 20.21
C THR A 120 17.39 5.39 20.45
N ILE A 121 17.93 6.31 21.25
CA ILE A 121 19.35 6.31 21.62
C ILE A 121 19.76 5.00 22.31
N LYS A 122 18.87 4.44 23.14
CA LYS A 122 19.12 3.20 23.88
C LYS A 122 18.95 1.94 23.02
N LYS A 123 18.09 2.01 21.99
CA LYS A 123 17.75 0.88 21.11
C LYS A 123 17.87 1.30 19.65
N PRO A 124 19.09 1.63 19.17
CA PRO A 124 19.27 2.05 17.79
C PRO A 124 19.04 0.87 16.84
N ILE A 125 18.38 1.15 15.72
CA ILE A 125 18.19 0.16 14.65
C ILE A 125 19.44 0.11 13.79
N LYS A 126 20.06 -1.07 13.71
CA LYS A 126 21.22 -1.32 12.83
C LYS A 126 20.74 -1.60 11.41
N TRP A 127 20.34 -0.55 10.69
CA TRP A 127 19.75 -0.65 9.34
C TRP A 127 20.56 -1.52 8.35
N PRO A 128 21.90 -1.39 8.22
CA PRO A 128 22.66 -2.22 7.30
C PRO A 128 22.55 -3.71 7.63
N LYS A 129 22.61 -4.06 8.92
CA LYS A 129 22.44 -5.45 9.37
C LYS A 129 21.03 -5.97 9.09
N LEU A 130 20.01 -5.15 9.34
CA LEU A 130 18.61 -5.53 9.06
C LEU A 130 18.40 -5.80 7.56
N ILE A 131 18.94 -4.94 6.69
CA ILE A 131 18.84 -5.11 5.24
C ILE A 131 19.51 -6.44 4.82
N LEU A 132 20.72 -6.72 5.31
CA LEU A 132 21.41 -7.99 5.03
C LEU A 132 20.60 -9.21 5.53
N GLU A 133 20.03 -9.14 6.73
CA GLU A 133 19.20 -10.22 7.28
C GLU A 133 17.92 -10.44 6.45
N MET A 134 17.27 -9.37 6.00
CA MET A 134 16.09 -9.44 5.13
C MET A 134 16.42 -10.01 3.75
N THR A 135 17.52 -9.56 3.14
CA THR A 135 18.00 -10.09 1.85
C THR A 135 18.32 -11.58 1.95
N ALA A 136 19.09 -11.99 2.97
CA ALA A 136 19.40 -13.40 3.20
C ALA A 136 18.13 -14.23 3.45
N GLY A 137 17.21 -13.73 4.27
CA GLY A 137 15.92 -14.38 4.50
C GLY A 137 15.12 -14.58 3.21
N GLY A 138 15.06 -13.55 2.35
CA GLY A 138 14.39 -13.62 1.05
C GLY A 138 14.98 -14.68 0.13
N ILE A 139 16.32 -14.74 0.02
CA ILE A 139 17.02 -15.74 -0.80
C ILE A 139 16.74 -17.16 -0.29
N ILE A 140 16.89 -17.38 1.01
CA ILE A 140 16.69 -18.70 1.65
C ILE A 140 15.27 -19.20 1.41
N PHE A 141 14.26 -18.36 1.65
CA PHE A 141 12.86 -18.77 1.50
C PHE A 141 12.49 -19.02 0.04
N TYR A 142 12.96 -18.21 -0.89
CA TYR A 142 12.72 -18.46 -2.30
C TYR A 142 13.34 -19.79 -2.75
N PHE A 143 14.60 -20.05 -2.38
CA PHE A 143 15.26 -21.32 -2.72
C PHE A 143 14.50 -22.53 -2.18
N PHE A 144 14.15 -22.56 -0.89
CA PHE A 144 13.48 -23.74 -0.33
C PHE A 144 12.03 -23.87 -0.78
N LEU A 145 11.22 -22.80 -0.73
CA LEU A 145 9.80 -22.91 -1.02
C LEU A 145 9.50 -23.06 -2.52
N VAL A 146 10.23 -22.33 -3.36
CA VAL A 146 9.97 -22.30 -4.80
C VAL A 146 10.83 -23.33 -5.51
N GLU A 147 12.16 -23.22 -5.42
CA GLU A 147 13.07 -24.05 -6.20
C GLU A 147 13.11 -25.51 -5.71
N GLN A 148 13.15 -25.75 -4.40
CA GLN A 148 13.22 -27.11 -3.85
C GLN A 148 11.86 -27.77 -3.70
N PHE A 149 10.86 -27.07 -3.14
CA PHE A 149 9.56 -27.68 -2.84
C PHE A 149 8.52 -27.49 -3.95
N GLY A 150 8.76 -26.59 -4.91
CA GLY A 150 7.81 -26.33 -6.00
C GLY A 150 6.48 -25.72 -5.53
N TRP A 151 6.45 -25.03 -4.38
CA TRP A 151 5.25 -24.41 -3.84
C TRP A 151 4.92 -23.12 -4.60
N ASN A 152 4.37 -23.27 -5.79
CA ASN A 152 4.01 -22.14 -6.65
C ASN A 152 2.59 -21.64 -6.35
N MET A 153 2.48 -20.37 -5.99
CA MET A 153 1.24 -19.64 -5.75
C MET A 153 0.66 -19.04 -7.03
N THR A 154 1.52 -18.61 -7.95
CA THR A 154 1.17 -17.81 -9.13
C THR A 154 1.69 -18.33 -10.48
N PRO A 155 1.90 -19.64 -10.72
CA PRO A 155 2.55 -20.12 -11.94
C PRO A 155 1.75 -19.72 -13.20
N PRO A 156 2.40 -19.28 -14.31
CA PRO A 156 3.85 -19.19 -14.55
C PRO A 156 4.46 -17.82 -14.17
N ARG A 157 3.77 -17.00 -13.37
CA ARG A 157 4.30 -15.72 -12.89
C ARG A 157 5.37 -15.93 -11.82
N SER A 158 6.05 -14.83 -11.49
CA SER A 158 7.12 -14.79 -10.50
C SER A 158 6.62 -15.06 -9.08
N GLU A 159 7.29 -15.96 -8.37
CA GLU A 159 6.97 -16.40 -7.00
C GLU A 159 7.68 -15.55 -5.92
N VAL A 160 7.86 -14.25 -6.18
CA VAL A 160 8.55 -13.30 -5.27
C VAL A 160 7.80 -13.07 -3.95
N TRP A 161 6.58 -13.57 -3.80
CA TRP A 161 5.93 -13.67 -2.49
C TRP A 161 6.78 -14.46 -1.49
N ALA A 162 7.53 -15.47 -1.94
CA ALA A 162 8.41 -16.25 -1.08
C ALA A 162 9.60 -15.42 -0.59
N VAL A 163 10.14 -14.53 -1.44
CA VAL A 163 11.17 -13.56 -1.04
C VAL A 163 10.60 -12.61 0.03
N CYS A 164 9.41 -12.06 -0.20
CA CYS A 164 8.75 -11.16 0.74
C CYS A 164 8.45 -11.84 2.08
N LEU A 165 8.04 -13.12 2.05
CA LEU A 165 7.86 -13.94 3.25
C LEU A 165 9.16 -14.11 4.02
N GLY A 166 10.26 -14.45 3.33
CA GLY A 166 11.59 -14.56 3.95
C GLY A 166 12.06 -13.26 4.59
N MET A 167 11.84 -12.13 3.91
CA MET A 167 12.09 -10.79 4.47
C MET A 167 11.25 -10.52 5.72
N ALA A 168 9.96 -10.90 5.72
CA ALA A 168 9.06 -10.72 6.85
C ALA A 168 9.49 -11.58 8.07
N VAL A 169 9.94 -12.81 7.83
CA VAL A 169 10.48 -13.69 8.89
C VAL A 169 11.76 -13.11 9.48
N ALA A 170 12.71 -12.66 8.65
CA ALA A 170 13.93 -12.01 9.12
C ALA A 170 13.65 -10.72 9.91
N LEU A 171 12.72 -9.90 9.42
CA LEU A 171 12.26 -8.68 10.10
C LEU A 171 11.64 -9.00 11.47
N THR A 172 10.81 -10.04 11.55
CA THR A 172 10.22 -10.55 12.80
C THR A 172 11.30 -10.96 13.79
N TRP A 173 12.27 -11.77 13.33
CA TRP A 173 13.38 -12.23 14.15
C TRP A 173 14.25 -11.07 14.67
N ASN A 174 14.46 -10.04 13.84
CA ASN A 174 15.14 -8.81 14.24
C ASN A 174 14.37 -8.06 15.35
N MET A 175 13.06 -7.87 15.17
CA MET A 175 12.21 -7.21 16.17
C MET A 175 12.16 -7.96 17.50
N ILE A 176 12.10 -9.30 17.47
CA ILE A 176 12.11 -10.13 18.68
C ILE A 176 13.44 -9.98 19.43
N ARG A 177 14.59 -10.15 18.75
CA ARG A 177 15.92 -9.98 19.35
C ARG A 177 16.16 -8.57 19.87
N GLY A 178 15.67 -7.57 19.13
CA GLY A 178 15.73 -6.15 19.52
C GLY A 178 14.72 -5.74 20.59
N LYS A 179 13.87 -6.66 21.06
CA LYS A 179 12.76 -6.39 22.01
C LYS A 179 11.83 -5.27 21.53
N GLN A 180 11.66 -5.13 20.21
CA GLN A 180 10.85 -4.11 19.54
C GLN A 180 9.38 -4.56 19.43
N LYS A 181 8.74 -4.79 20.59
CA LYS A 181 7.37 -5.33 20.68
C LYS A 181 6.33 -4.43 19.98
N SER A 182 6.51 -3.13 20.06
CA SER A 182 5.61 -2.12 19.49
C SER A 182 5.68 -2.13 17.96
N ALA A 183 6.88 -2.16 17.39
CA ALA A 183 7.07 -2.33 15.95
C ALA A 183 6.47 -3.65 15.44
N LEU A 184 6.69 -4.75 16.16
CA LEU A 184 6.10 -6.05 15.80
C LEU A 184 4.57 -6.01 15.84
N ARG A 185 3.98 -5.33 16.84
CA ARG A 185 2.53 -5.14 16.91
C ARG A 185 2.01 -4.36 15.71
N VAL A 186 2.68 -3.28 15.31
CA VAL A 186 2.32 -2.53 14.10
C VAL A 186 2.38 -3.41 12.86
N ALA A 187 3.46 -4.19 12.69
CA ALA A 187 3.61 -5.13 11.58
C ALA A 187 2.44 -6.12 11.50
N ILE A 188 2.09 -6.76 12.62
CA ILE A 188 1.02 -7.76 12.68
C ILE A 188 -0.33 -7.13 12.31
N PHE A 189 -0.71 -5.99 12.91
CA PHE A 189 -2.02 -5.40 12.64
C PHE A 189 -2.12 -4.79 11.24
N SER A 190 -1.06 -4.14 10.76
CA SER A 190 -0.98 -3.65 9.38
C SER A 190 -1.07 -4.80 8.38
N GLY A 191 -0.38 -5.92 8.64
CA GLY A 191 -0.48 -7.14 7.85
C GLY A 191 -1.89 -7.74 7.85
N LEU A 192 -2.49 -7.98 9.02
CA LEU A 192 -3.87 -8.48 9.10
C LEU A 192 -4.86 -7.57 8.37
N GLY A 193 -4.71 -6.25 8.50
CA GLY A 193 -5.51 -5.27 7.80
C GLY A 193 -5.32 -5.32 6.28
N GLY A 194 -4.08 -5.31 5.80
CA GLY A 194 -3.76 -5.37 4.37
C GLY A 194 -4.23 -6.69 3.73
N GLY A 195 -4.04 -7.82 4.43
CA GLY A 195 -4.51 -9.12 3.98
C GLY A 195 -6.03 -9.19 3.87
N PHE A 196 -6.73 -8.80 4.94
CA PHE A 196 -8.19 -8.76 4.92
C PHE A 196 -8.71 -7.82 3.82
N GLY A 197 -8.13 -6.62 3.71
CA GLY A 197 -8.52 -5.63 2.72
C GLY A 197 -8.32 -6.09 1.29
N PHE A 198 -7.29 -6.88 1.02
CA PHE A 198 -7.05 -7.38 -0.33
C PHE A 198 -8.05 -8.49 -0.72
N ALA A 199 -8.24 -9.47 0.17
CA ALA A 199 -9.20 -10.55 -0.07
C ALA A 199 -10.64 -9.99 -0.19
N PHE A 200 -11.05 -9.15 0.76
CA PHE A 200 -12.35 -8.50 0.73
C PHE A 200 -12.49 -7.56 -0.49
N GLY A 201 -11.43 -6.85 -0.85
CA GLY A 201 -11.42 -5.99 -2.03
C GLY A 201 -11.64 -6.76 -3.33
N ASN A 202 -11.04 -7.94 -3.48
CA ASN A 202 -11.25 -8.78 -4.66
C ASN A 202 -12.67 -9.38 -4.69
N PHE A 203 -13.21 -9.75 -3.53
CA PHE A 203 -14.63 -10.11 -3.42
C PHE A 203 -15.55 -8.97 -3.90
N LEU A 204 -15.31 -7.72 -3.44
CA LEU A 204 -16.06 -6.55 -3.90
C LEU A 204 -15.86 -6.28 -5.40
N GLN A 205 -14.66 -6.53 -5.92
CA GLN A 205 -14.38 -6.38 -7.34
C GLN A 205 -15.20 -7.35 -8.18
N VAL A 206 -15.30 -8.61 -7.74
CA VAL A 206 -16.09 -9.64 -8.41
C VAL A 206 -17.57 -9.23 -8.41
N LEU A 207 -18.15 -8.93 -7.25
CA LEU A 207 -19.54 -8.48 -7.16
C LEU A 207 -19.80 -7.20 -7.96
N GLY A 208 -18.85 -6.28 -7.96
CA GLY A 208 -18.99 -5.04 -8.72
C GLY A 208 -19.13 -5.28 -10.22
N GLN A 209 -18.39 -6.23 -10.77
CA GLN A 209 -18.46 -6.55 -12.19
C GLN A 209 -19.68 -7.37 -12.59
N THR A 210 -20.39 -7.94 -11.63
CA THR A 210 -21.70 -8.55 -11.86
C THR A 210 -22.81 -7.49 -11.83
N THR A 211 -22.49 -6.24 -11.48
CA THR A 211 -23.40 -5.11 -11.60
C THR A 211 -23.27 -4.43 -12.95
N GLU A 212 -24.33 -3.73 -13.38
CA GLU A 212 -24.31 -2.87 -14.57
C GLU A 212 -23.68 -1.48 -14.31
N ILE A 213 -23.03 -1.30 -13.15
CA ILE A 213 -22.42 -0.03 -12.77
C ILE A 213 -21.08 0.10 -13.49
N HIS A 214 -20.97 1.10 -14.37
CA HIS A 214 -19.72 1.46 -15.03
C HIS A 214 -18.77 2.16 -14.06
N PHE A 215 -18.08 1.38 -13.23
CA PHE A 215 -17.10 1.86 -12.26
C PHE A 215 -15.83 1.00 -12.28
N ASN A 216 -14.69 1.60 -11.94
CA ASN A 216 -13.42 0.89 -11.87
C ASN A 216 -13.31 0.06 -10.58
N PHE A 217 -13.87 -1.14 -10.62
CA PHE A 217 -13.86 -2.06 -9.47
C PHE A 217 -12.48 -2.64 -9.14
N TRP A 218 -11.51 -2.58 -10.05
CA TRP A 218 -10.11 -2.84 -9.70
C TRP A 218 -9.61 -1.81 -8.69
N ASN A 219 -9.96 -0.54 -8.90
CA ASN A 219 -9.58 0.53 -8.00
C ASN A 219 -10.27 0.42 -6.62
N VAL A 220 -11.48 -0.16 -6.56
CA VAL A 220 -12.16 -0.50 -5.29
C VAL A 220 -11.39 -1.56 -4.51
N MET A 221 -10.90 -2.60 -5.18
CA MET A 221 -10.04 -3.62 -4.55
C MET A 221 -8.76 -3.00 -3.99
N GLU A 222 -8.11 -2.13 -4.77
CA GLU A 222 -6.90 -1.44 -4.34
C GLU A 222 -7.15 -0.48 -3.18
N TYR A 223 -8.22 0.30 -3.24
CA TYR A 223 -8.66 1.14 -2.14
C TYR A 223 -8.88 0.31 -0.87
N SER A 224 -9.52 -0.85 -0.99
CA SER A 224 -9.80 -1.75 0.14
C SER A 224 -8.52 -2.23 0.80
N LEU A 225 -7.52 -2.68 0.02
CA LEU A 225 -6.21 -3.07 0.56
C LEU A 225 -5.59 -1.93 1.36
N GLY A 226 -5.50 -0.73 0.78
CA GLY A 226 -4.92 0.43 1.46
C GLY A 226 -5.72 0.88 2.68
N PHE A 227 -7.05 0.84 2.61
CA PHE A 227 -7.94 1.27 3.68
C PHE A 227 -7.81 0.39 4.92
N PHE A 228 -7.96 -0.93 4.75
CA PHE A 228 -7.83 -1.86 5.87
C PHE A 228 -6.38 -2.00 6.34
N GLY A 229 -5.41 -1.91 5.43
CA GLY A 229 -3.99 -1.79 5.77
C GLY A 229 -3.72 -0.56 6.65
N GLY A 230 -4.33 0.58 6.33
CA GLY A 230 -4.20 1.84 7.07
C GLY A 230 -4.91 1.77 8.43
N LEU A 231 -6.07 1.13 8.51
CA LEU A 231 -6.73 0.81 9.79
C LEU A 231 -5.81 -0.03 10.69
N GLY A 232 -5.19 -1.07 10.13
CA GLY A 232 -4.25 -1.93 10.83
C GLY A 232 -3.01 -1.19 11.31
N LEU A 233 -2.42 -0.37 10.44
CA LEU A 233 -1.28 0.51 10.74
C LEU A 233 -1.59 1.47 11.89
N ALA A 234 -2.72 2.17 11.82
CA ALA A 234 -3.15 3.12 12.84
C ALA A 234 -3.48 2.42 14.16
N TYR A 235 -4.25 1.32 14.12
CA TYR A 235 -4.61 0.57 15.31
C TYR A 235 -3.36 -0.01 16.00
N GLY A 236 -2.45 -0.60 15.23
CA GLY A 236 -1.18 -1.10 15.74
C GLY A 236 -0.38 0.01 16.42
N THR A 237 -0.31 1.18 15.81
CA THR A 237 0.43 2.34 16.34
C THR A 237 -0.21 2.90 17.61
N LEU A 238 -1.51 3.21 17.56
CA LEU A 238 -2.25 3.87 18.64
C LEU A 238 -2.52 2.95 19.83
N THR A 239 -2.36 1.63 19.67
CA THR A 239 -2.54 0.66 20.77
C THR A 239 -1.25 0.02 21.27
N SER A 240 -0.10 0.50 20.78
CA SER A 240 1.22 0.07 21.25
C SER A 240 1.76 0.95 22.37
N ASP A 241 2.54 0.37 23.27
CA ASP A 241 3.33 1.14 24.24
C ASP A 241 4.67 1.55 23.62
N TRP A 242 4.86 2.84 23.37
CA TRP A 242 6.06 3.37 22.74
C TRP A 242 7.12 3.88 23.72
N GLY A 243 6.87 3.77 25.03
CA GLY A 243 7.76 4.27 26.07
C GLY A 243 7.96 5.80 26.04
N LYS A 244 8.78 6.30 26.97
CA LYS A 244 9.15 7.73 27.12
C LYS A 244 10.60 8.03 26.76
N GLU A 245 11.28 7.10 26.09
CA GLU A 245 12.70 7.24 25.76
C GLU A 245 12.95 8.37 24.74
N LYS A 246 14.07 9.09 24.89
CA LYS A 246 14.47 10.12 23.95
C LYS A 246 14.76 9.49 22.57
N ALA A 247 14.17 10.08 21.53
CA ALA A 247 14.42 9.70 20.15
C ALA A 247 15.91 9.80 19.82
N ALA A 248 16.40 8.90 18.95
CA ALA A 248 17.75 9.02 18.41
C ALA A 248 17.88 10.34 17.61
N PRO A 249 18.99 11.09 17.76
CA PRO A 249 19.17 12.32 17.02
C PRO A 249 19.20 12.03 15.52
N THR A 250 18.26 12.58 14.78
CA THR A 250 18.22 12.50 13.31
C THR A 250 18.55 13.88 12.76
N LYS A 251 19.84 14.26 12.83
CA LYS A 251 20.28 15.64 12.53
C LYS A 251 20.20 16.01 11.05
N ASN A 252 20.16 15.04 10.14
CA ASN A 252 20.08 15.28 8.70
C ASN A 252 19.15 14.24 8.06
N GLN A 253 18.07 14.71 7.43
CA GLN A 253 17.10 13.87 6.71
C GLN A 253 17.07 14.17 5.20
N VAL A 254 18.10 14.86 4.67
CA VAL A 254 18.18 15.23 3.25
C VAL A 254 18.11 14.00 2.36
N PHE A 255 18.86 12.94 2.68
CA PHE A 255 18.84 11.70 1.89
C PHE A 255 17.42 11.13 1.81
N GLN A 256 16.73 11.03 2.93
CA GLN A 256 15.39 10.47 2.99
C GLN A 256 14.38 11.35 2.28
N LEU A 257 14.53 12.67 2.38
CA LEU A 257 13.73 13.62 1.62
C LEU A 257 13.94 13.44 0.11
N ILE A 258 15.19 13.38 -0.37
CA ILE A 258 15.53 13.15 -1.79
C ILE A 258 14.91 11.84 -2.29
N MET A 259 14.99 10.77 -1.49
CA MET A 259 14.36 9.50 -1.85
C MET A 259 12.85 9.65 -2.05
N LEU A 260 12.17 10.36 -1.15
CA LEU A 260 10.71 10.54 -1.18
C LEU A 260 10.23 11.49 -2.29
N VAL A 261 10.98 12.55 -2.59
CA VAL A 261 10.52 13.64 -3.48
C VAL A 261 11.12 13.62 -4.87
N LEU A 262 12.21 12.87 -5.09
CA LEU A 262 12.85 12.73 -6.40
C LEU A 262 12.97 11.26 -6.81
N VAL A 263 13.67 10.41 -6.04
CA VAL A 263 13.99 9.05 -6.51
C VAL A 263 12.72 8.22 -6.75
N ILE A 264 11.83 8.12 -5.77
CA ILE A 264 10.57 7.37 -5.91
C ILE A 264 9.70 7.97 -7.02
N PRO A 265 9.40 9.29 -7.04
CA PRO A 265 8.58 9.89 -8.11
C PRO A 265 9.19 9.79 -9.51
N VAL A 266 10.51 9.94 -9.68
CA VAL A 266 11.16 9.89 -10.99
C VAL A 266 11.17 8.47 -11.56
N ILE A 267 11.45 7.45 -10.74
CA ILE A 267 11.37 6.06 -11.21
C ILE A 267 9.91 5.69 -11.53
N MET A 268 8.97 6.13 -10.69
CA MET A 268 7.54 5.98 -10.97
C MET A 268 7.16 6.66 -12.30
N TRP A 269 7.67 7.87 -12.56
CA TRP A 269 7.43 8.57 -13.82
C TRP A 269 7.98 7.79 -15.01
N GLN A 270 9.24 7.34 -14.92
CA GLN A 270 9.91 6.56 -15.96
C GLN A 270 9.10 5.33 -16.36
N GLN A 271 8.49 4.63 -15.39
CA GLN A 271 7.73 3.41 -15.62
C GLN A 271 6.30 3.63 -16.16
N ASN A 272 5.80 4.87 -16.20
CA ASN A 272 4.37 5.13 -16.47
C ASN A 272 4.09 6.21 -17.49
N PHE A 273 5.00 7.15 -17.71
CA PHE A 273 4.87 8.21 -18.70
C PHE A 273 5.64 7.87 -19.98
N GLU A 274 5.52 6.61 -20.41
CA GLU A 274 6.08 6.12 -21.66
C GLU A 274 5.23 6.57 -22.84
N TRP A 275 5.89 6.88 -23.97
CA TRP A 275 5.25 7.37 -25.19
C TRP A 275 4.05 6.51 -25.61
N GLU A 276 4.24 5.19 -25.71
CA GLU A 276 3.20 4.24 -26.15
C GLU A 276 1.96 4.28 -25.24
N ARG A 277 2.18 4.39 -23.93
CA ARG A 277 1.09 4.44 -22.95
C ARG A 277 0.33 5.76 -23.02
N ILE A 278 1.04 6.88 -23.13
CA ILE A 278 0.42 8.21 -23.25
C ILE A 278 -0.35 8.30 -24.57
N GLN A 279 0.26 7.97 -25.71
CA GLN A 279 -0.40 7.98 -27.01
C GLN A 279 -1.65 7.09 -27.02
N SER A 280 -1.54 5.83 -26.58
CA SER A 280 -2.67 4.89 -26.58
C SER A 280 -3.82 5.26 -25.62
N THR A 281 -3.54 6.13 -24.64
CA THR A 281 -4.54 6.71 -23.74
C THR A 281 -5.21 7.91 -24.39
N PHE A 282 -4.43 8.89 -24.87
CA PHE A 282 -4.96 10.17 -25.32
C PHE A 282 -5.51 10.17 -26.75
N VAL A 283 -5.03 9.29 -27.64
CA VAL A 283 -5.60 9.16 -29.01
C VAL A 283 -7.08 8.76 -28.98
N LYS A 284 -7.55 8.14 -27.90
CA LYS A 284 -8.96 7.76 -27.68
C LYS A 284 -9.80 8.89 -27.08
N LEU A 285 -9.14 9.93 -26.55
CA LEU A 285 -9.76 11.03 -25.81
C LEU A 285 -9.75 12.35 -26.59
N LEU A 286 -8.80 12.51 -27.52
CA LEU A 286 -8.64 13.70 -28.33
C LEU A 286 -9.33 13.55 -29.70
N PRO A 287 -9.81 14.65 -30.30
CA PRO A 287 -10.40 14.62 -31.65
C PRO A 287 -9.40 14.27 -32.76
N THR A 288 -8.11 14.56 -32.54
CA THR A 288 -7.02 14.37 -33.49
C THR A 288 -5.80 13.81 -32.78
N ASP A 289 -4.98 13.04 -33.51
CA ASP A 289 -3.71 12.52 -32.99
C ASP A 289 -2.68 13.66 -32.87
N ASP A 290 -2.48 14.15 -31.63
CA ASP A 290 -1.68 15.34 -31.33
C ASP A 290 -0.41 14.98 -30.55
N TYR A 291 0.69 14.89 -31.29
CA TYR A 291 2.02 14.57 -30.76
C TYR A 291 2.52 15.62 -29.76
N ALA A 292 2.26 16.90 -30.01
CA ALA A 292 2.70 17.99 -29.14
C ALA A 292 1.97 17.94 -27.78
N PHE A 293 0.70 17.53 -27.79
CA PHE A 293 -0.04 17.29 -26.56
C PHE A 293 0.58 16.16 -25.73
N TYR A 294 0.94 15.03 -26.35
CA TYR A 294 1.55 13.89 -25.65
C TYR A 294 2.89 14.27 -25.01
N ASP A 295 3.75 14.97 -25.76
CA ASP A 295 5.00 15.52 -25.25
C ASP A 295 4.75 16.48 -24.09
N GLY A 296 3.73 17.34 -24.21
CA GLY A 296 3.32 18.25 -23.15
C GLY A 296 2.93 17.54 -21.85
N VAL A 297 2.21 16.41 -21.94
CA VAL A 297 1.86 15.58 -20.77
C VAL A 297 3.12 14.96 -20.15
N ILE A 298 4.01 14.40 -20.97
CA ILE A 298 5.24 13.74 -20.51
C ILE A 298 6.16 14.76 -19.85
N TRP A 299 6.54 15.83 -20.53
CA TRP A 299 7.46 16.84 -20.00
C TRP A 299 6.82 17.69 -18.90
N GLY A 300 5.54 17.99 -18.99
CA GLY A 300 4.79 18.67 -17.93
C GLY A 300 4.84 17.90 -16.61
N SER A 301 4.72 16.57 -16.67
CA SER A 301 4.84 15.72 -15.47
C SER A 301 6.26 15.71 -14.87
N VAL A 302 7.32 15.77 -15.69
CA VAL A 302 8.70 15.94 -15.21
C VAL A 302 8.88 17.26 -14.48
N VAL A 303 8.39 18.36 -15.08
CA VAL A 303 8.47 19.70 -14.49
C VAL A 303 7.75 19.75 -13.15
N LEU A 304 6.58 19.11 -13.04
CA LEU A 304 5.86 18.99 -11.76
C LEU A 304 6.67 18.25 -10.70
N ILE A 305 7.28 17.10 -11.05
CA ILE A 305 8.07 16.30 -10.11
C ILE A 305 9.32 17.06 -9.67
N VAL A 306 10.11 17.57 -10.62
CA VAL A 306 11.37 18.28 -10.33
C VAL A 306 11.10 19.59 -9.60
N GLY A 307 10.08 20.34 -10.02
CA GLY A 307 9.68 21.59 -9.37
C GLY A 307 9.22 21.38 -7.94
N ALA A 308 8.34 20.40 -7.70
CA ALA A 308 7.90 20.04 -6.35
C ALA A 308 9.07 19.51 -5.50
N GLY A 309 9.92 18.65 -6.07
CA GLY A 309 11.10 18.11 -5.39
C GLY A 309 12.09 19.20 -4.97
N ALA A 310 12.43 20.11 -5.88
CA ALA A 310 13.30 21.25 -5.61
C ALA A 310 12.71 22.17 -4.52
N TYR A 311 11.40 22.45 -4.60
CA TYR A 311 10.69 23.23 -3.58
C TYR A 311 10.83 22.58 -2.19
N TRP A 312 10.55 21.28 -2.06
CA TRP A 312 10.65 20.58 -0.77
C TRP A 312 12.07 20.48 -0.25
N ILE A 313 13.05 20.19 -1.11
CA ILE A 313 14.46 20.15 -0.74
C ILE A 313 14.91 21.51 -0.22
N PHE A 314 14.58 22.60 -0.93
CA PHE A 314 14.93 23.95 -0.50
C PHE A 314 14.25 24.33 0.83
N ARG A 315 12.95 24.01 0.96
CA ARG A 315 12.14 24.25 2.17
C ARG A 315 12.76 23.58 3.39
N PHE A 316 13.21 22.33 3.25
CA PHE A 316 13.66 21.51 4.38
C PHE A 316 15.17 21.41 4.56
N LYS A 317 16.00 22.02 3.70
CA LYS A 317 17.47 21.88 3.74
C LYS A 317 18.14 22.10 5.10
N LYS A 318 17.58 22.98 5.95
CA LYS A 318 18.15 23.33 7.26
C LYS A 318 17.64 22.45 8.42
N PHE A 319 16.50 21.76 8.26
CA PHE A 319 15.90 20.87 9.26
C PHE A 319 15.86 21.42 10.70
N GLU A 320 15.71 22.74 10.88
CA GLU A 320 15.89 23.40 12.18
C GLU A 320 14.85 22.95 13.23
N THR A 321 13.62 22.61 12.84
CA THR A 321 12.70 21.69 13.57
C THR A 321 11.52 21.31 12.69
N LEU A 322 11.36 20.03 12.32
CA LEU A 322 10.15 19.56 11.61
C LEU A 322 8.95 19.57 12.58
N ASP A 323 8.07 20.55 12.42
CA ASP A 323 6.86 20.69 13.23
C ASP A 323 5.61 20.08 12.55
N TYR A 324 4.48 20.12 13.26
CA TYR A 324 3.21 19.58 12.75
C TYR A 324 2.76 20.26 11.45
N ARG A 325 2.87 21.58 11.38
CA ARG A 325 2.38 22.36 10.24
C ARG A 325 3.22 22.06 9.00
N GLU A 326 4.53 21.93 9.16
CA GLU A 326 5.45 21.59 8.10
C GLU A 326 5.21 20.20 7.53
N VAL A 327 5.11 19.18 8.40
CA VAL A 327 4.82 17.80 7.97
C VAL A 327 3.43 17.72 7.32
N LYS A 328 2.44 18.47 7.83
CA LYS A 328 1.10 18.54 7.24
C LYS A 328 1.13 19.17 5.85
N THR A 329 1.88 20.26 5.68
CA THR A 329 2.02 20.95 4.39
C THR A 329 2.70 20.04 3.38
N PHE A 330 3.75 19.32 3.78
CA PHE A 330 4.39 18.29 2.97
C PHE A 330 3.42 17.18 2.57
N PHE A 331 2.68 16.63 3.53
CA PHE A 331 1.70 15.56 3.30
C PHE A 331 0.68 15.92 2.22
N PHE A 332 0.01 17.08 2.34
CA PHE A 332 -0.99 17.49 1.36
C PHE A 332 -0.36 17.89 0.02
N GLY A 333 0.77 18.60 0.00
CA GLY A 333 1.39 18.96 -1.27
C GLY A 333 1.96 17.76 -2.03
N HIS A 334 2.52 16.77 -1.32
CA HIS A 334 3.01 15.53 -1.93
C HIS A 334 1.87 14.62 -2.40
N TRP A 335 0.75 14.57 -1.67
CA TRP A 335 -0.45 13.85 -2.13
C TRP A 335 -1.07 14.53 -3.36
N ALA A 336 -1.22 15.86 -3.34
CA ALA A 336 -1.76 16.64 -4.46
C ALA A 336 -0.95 16.43 -5.76
N LEU A 337 0.38 16.36 -5.65
CA LEU A 337 1.25 16.04 -6.79
C LEU A 337 0.84 14.72 -7.46
N TYR A 338 0.62 13.66 -6.68
CA TYR A 338 0.27 12.35 -7.24
C TYR A 338 -1.17 12.27 -7.75
N ILE A 339 -2.09 13.06 -7.19
CA ILE A 339 -3.43 13.24 -7.80
C ILE A 339 -3.27 13.88 -9.19
N ALA A 340 -2.48 14.95 -9.30
CA ALA A 340 -2.22 15.61 -10.58
C ALA A 340 -1.55 14.66 -11.58
N LEU A 341 -0.52 13.91 -11.16
CA LEU A 341 0.13 12.90 -12.02
C LEU A 341 -0.84 11.80 -12.46
N SER A 342 -1.81 11.41 -11.61
CA SER A 342 -2.81 10.38 -11.94
C SER A 342 -3.73 10.88 -13.04
N PHE A 343 -4.14 12.15 -12.94
CA PHE A 343 -4.99 12.79 -13.93
C PHE A 343 -4.23 12.92 -15.26
N LEU A 344 -2.95 13.31 -15.21
CA LEU A 344 -2.09 13.39 -16.38
C LEU A 344 -1.88 12.04 -17.07
N VAL A 345 -1.55 10.96 -16.34
CA VAL A 345 -1.27 9.66 -16.97
C VAL A 345 -2.52 8.97 -17.52
N THR A 346 -3.71 9.34 -17.04
CA THR A 346 -4.98 8.71 -17.44
C THR A 346 -5.87 9.58 -18.31
N GLY A 347 -5.58 10.87 -18.46
CA GLY A 347 -6.45 11.81 -19.17
C GLY A 347 -7.80 12.05 -18.48
N ALA A 348 -7.93 11.74 -17.19
CA ALA A 348 -9.18 11.91 -16.44
C ALA A 348 -9.69 13.36 -16.38
N PHE A 349 -8.83 14.34 -16.68
CA PHE A 349 -9.20 15.75 -16.79
C PHE A 349 -9.84 16.14 -18.14
N ILE A 350 -9.70 15.29 -19.17
CA ILE A 350 -10.31 15.53 -20.49
C ILE A 350 -11.75 15.03 -20.53
N SER A 351 -12.03 13.89 -19.88
CA SER A 351 -13.39 13.34 -19.84
C SER A 351 -13.69 12.66 -18.49
N ILE A 352 -14.98 12.59 -18.17
CA ILE A 352 -15.49 12.04 -16.90
C ILE A 352 -15.58 10.50 -16.89
N TYR A 353 -14.96 9.81 -17.85
CA TYR A 353 -15.03 8.35 -18.00
C TYR A 353 -14.44 7.58 -16.80
N ARG A 354 -13.57 8.23 -16.01
CA ARG A 354 -13.00 7.69 -14.77
C ARG A 354 -13.49 8.46 -13.55
N VAL A 355 -14.79 8.35 -13.28
CA VAL A 355 -15.44 9.02 -12.14
C VAL A 355 -14.77 8.69 -10.81
N GLU A 356 -14.15 7.50 -10.68
CA GLU A 356 -13.45 7.09 -9.46
C GLU A 356 -12.29 8.01 -9.08
N GLN A 357 -11.62 8.65 -10.05
CA GLN A 357 -10.48 9.52 -9.76
C GLN A 357 -10.88 10.84 -9.11
N TYR A 358 -12.11 11.29 -9.33
CA TYR A 358 -12.63 12.47 -8.66
C TYR A 358 -12.88 12.21 -7.17
N LEU A 359 -13.10 10.95 -6.78
CA LEU A 359 -13.16 10.55 -5.38
C LEU A 359 -11.81 10.72 -4.66
N TYR A 360 -10.69 10.77 -5.41
CA TYR A 360 -9.39 11.09 -4.83
C TYR A 360 -9.36 12.51 -4.27
N ILE A 361 -9.94 13.46 -5.01
CA ILE A 361 -10.08 14.86 -4.59
C ILE A 361 -11.05 14.97 -3.42
N VAL A 362 -12.19 14.28 -3.50
CA VAL A 362 -13.18 14.27 -2.40
C VAL A 362 -12.52 13.78 -1.10
N ASN A 363 -11.83 12.63 -1.13
CA ASN A 363 -11.14 12.12 0.04
C ASN A 363 -10.02 13.04 0.52
N PHE A 364 -9.25 13.64 -0.40
CA PHE A 364 -8.24 14.63 -0.05
C PHE A 364 -8.83 15.80 0.75
N VAL A 365 -9.95 16.35 0.29
CA VAL A 365 -10.66 17.46 0.95
C VAL A 365 -11.23 17.03 2.31
N VAL A 366 -11.87 15.86 2.37
CA VAL A 366 -12.38 15.30 3.63
C VAL A 366 -11.24 15.17 4.66
N ILE A 367 -10.10 14.63 4.26
CA ILE A 367 -8.94 14.47 5.14
C ILE A 367 -8.35 15.81 5.55
N PHE A 368 -8.30 16.79 4.65
CA PHE A 368 -7.89 18.15 4.98
C PHE A 368 -8.68 18.75 6.15
N PHE A 369 -9.99 18.52 6.19
CA PHE A 369 -10.86 18.99 7.28
C PHE A 369 -10.83 18.12 8.54
N LEU A 370 -10.64 16.81 8.40
CA LEU A 370 -10.68 15.87 9.54
C LEU A 370 -9.34 15.78 10.30
N ILE A 371 -8.20 15.94 9.64
CA ILE A 371 -6.89 15.65 10.23
C ILE A 371 -6.57 16.52 11.46
N ASP A 372 -6.97 17.80 11.45
CA ASP A 372 -6.74 18.69 12.60
C ASP A 372 -7.63 18.35 13.79
N ARG A 373 -8.82 17.78 13.52
CA ARG A 373 -9.83 17.40 14.53
C ARG A 373 -9.44 16.13 15.30
N THR A 374 -8.41 15.43 14.86
CA THR A 374 -7.90 14.26 15.59
C THR A 374 -7.25 14.68 16.90
N GLU A 375 -7.63 14.01 17.98
CA GLU A 375 -6.98 14.18 19.27
C GLU A 375 -5.99 13.01 19.51
N PRO A 376 -4.73 13.30 19.81
CA PRO A 376 -3.71 12.28 19.95
C PRO A 376 -3.90 11.50 21.25
N GLU A 377 -4.43 10.28 21.17
CA GLU A 377 -4.52 9.39 22.33
C GLU A 377 -3.93 8.00 21.96
N ILE A 378 -2.79 7.67 22.58
CA ILE A 378 -2.24 6.30 22.53
C ILE A 378 -2.85 5.55 23.72
N ILE A 379 -3.54 4.45 23.44
CA ILE A 379 -4.24 3.61 24.42
C ILE A 379 -3.59 2.21 24.39
N PRO A 380 -2.50 1.98 25.15
CA PRO A 380 -1.77 0.73 25.11
C PRO A 380 -2.67 -0.46 25.42
N ARG A 381 -2.54 -1.52 24.62
CA ARG A 381 -3.25 -2.79 24.82
C ARG A 381 -2.26 -3.94 24.79
N SER A 382 -2.46 -4.93 25.66
CA SER A 382 -1.66 -6.15 25.62
C SER A 382 -1.93 -6.94 24.34
N LEU A 383 -0.90 -7.59 23.80
CA LEU A 383 -1.02 -8.54 22.70
C LEU A 383 -1.07 -9.94 23.29
N LYS A 384 -2.17 -10.67 23.08
CA LYS A 384 -2.30 -12.08 23.47
C LYS A 384 -2.18 -12.96 22.22
N LEU A 385 -1.12 -13.77 22.14
CA LEU A 385 -0.81 -14.59 20.95
C LEU A 385 -1.96 -15.52 20.56
N PHE A 386 -2.54 -16.23 21.54
CA PHE A 386 -3.70 -17.12 21.32
C PHE A 386 -4.92 -16.40 20.75
N THR A 387 -5.14 -15.13 21.12
CA THR A 387 -6.21 -14.31 20.55
C THR A 387 -5.91 -13.98 19.08
N GLY A 388 -4.65 -13.76 18.72
CA GLY A 388 -4.24 -13.53 17.33
C GLY A 388 -4.49 -14.73 16.43
N LEU A 389 -4.12 -15.94 16.86
CA LEU A 389 -4.37 -17.19 16.12
C LEU A 389 -5.87 -17.45 15.93
N LYS A 390 -6.66 -17.27 17.00
CA LYS A 390 -8.12 -17.38 16.94
C LYS A 390 -8.71 -16.40 15.91
N ASN A 391 -8.26 -15.15 15.92
CA ASN A 391 -8.76 -14.13 14.98
C ASN A 391 -8.38 -14.45 13.52
N ALA A 392 -7.17 -14.96 13.27
CA ALA A 392 -6.76 -15.38 11.93
C ALA A 392 -7.65 -16.54 11.42
N ALA A 393 -7.95 -17.53 12.27
CA ALA A 393 -8.87 -18.60 11.92
C ALA A 393 -10.28 -18.09 11.61
N ILE A 394 -10.80 -17.14 12.39
CA ILE A 394 -12.10 -16.50 12.13
C ILE A 394 -12.10 -15.78 10.77
N VAL A 395 -11.01 -15.09 10.43
CA VAL A 395 -10.88 -14.41 9.13
C VAL A 395 -10.86 -15.42 7.98
N LEU A 396 -10.17 -16.56 8.12
CA LEU A 396 -10.18 -17.60 7.09
C LEU A 396 -11.57 -18.23 6.89
N VAL A 397 -12.29 -18.48 7.98
CA VAL A 397 -13.69 -18.95 7.91
C VAL A 397 -14.56 -17.91 7.20
N PHE A 398 -14.40 -16.63 7.54
CA PHE A 398 -15.11 -15.54 6.88
C PHE A 398 -14.79 -15.46 5.38
N ILE A 399 -13.51 -15.62 4.99
CA ILE A 399 -13.10 -15.70 3.58
C ILE A 399 -13.77 -16.90 2.89
N GLY A 400 -13.89 -18.05 3.56
CA GLY A 400 -14.63 -19.21 3.04
C GLY A 400 -16.10 -18.92 2.74
N ILE A 401 -16.74 -18.13 3.60
CA ILE A 401 -18.12 -17.65 3.38
C ILE A 401 -18.17 -16.68 2.19
N LEU A 402 -17.24 -15.72 2.10
CA LEU A 402 -17.16 -14.80 0.96
C LEU A 402 -16.97 -15.55 -0.37
N ALA A 403 -16.14 -16.60 -0.38
CA ALA A 403 -15.95 -17.44 -1.55
C ALA A 403 -17.24 -18.14 -1.98
N ALA A 404 -18.02 -18.67 -1.02
CA ALA A 404 -19.31 -19.28 -1.30
C ALA A 404 -20.34 -18.27 -1.86
N ILE A 405 -20.36 -17.05 -1.32
CA ILE A 405 -21.21 -15.96 -1.82
C ILE A 405 -20.78 -15.55 -3.24
N ALA A 406 -19.49 -15.37 -3.49
CA ALA A 406 -18.98 -15.00 -4.81
C ALA A 406 -19.38 -16.03 -5.88
N VAL A 407 -19.12 -17.31 -5.63
CA VAL A 407 -19.44 -18.40 -6.56
C VAL A 407 -20.95 -18.49 -6.86
N SER A 408 -21.80 -18.20 -5.88
CA SER A 408 -23.26 -18.24 -6.07
C SER A 408 -23.85 -16.96 -6.69
N SER A 409 -23.05 -15.90 -6.83
CA SER A 409 -23.51 -14.60 -7.31
C SER A 409 -23.42 -14.41 -8.83
N HIS A 410 -22.69 -15.28 -9.55
CA HIS A 410 -22.47 -15.12 -10.99
C HIS A 410 -22.16 -16.43 -11.72
N GLY A 411 -22.38 -16.41 -13.04
CA GLY A 411 -21.91 -17.43 -13.98
C GLY A 411 -20.45 -17.21 -14.39
N GLU A 412 -20.06 -17.61 -15.60
CA GLU A 412 -18.71 -17.34 -16.09
C GLU A 412 -18.47 -15.84 -16.34
N ILE A 413 -17.40 -15.29 -15.79
CA ILE A 413 -17.02 -13.89 -15.97
C ILE A 413 -15.62 -13.77 -16.60
N LYS A 414 -15.44 -12.74 -17.45
CA LYS A 414 -14.18 -12.50 -18.17
C LYS A 414 -12.99 -12.44 -17.21
N GLY A 415 -11.86 -13.04 -17.59
CA GLY A 415 -10.63 -12.99 -16.80
C GLY A 415 -10.60 -13.96 -15.60
N ALA A 416 -11.58 -14.84 -15.45
CA ALA A 416 -11.51 -15.97 -14.53
C ALA A 416 -10.34 -16.89 -14.89
N LYS A 417 -9.68 -17.42 -13.85
CA LYS A 417 -8.55 -18.35 -13.95
C LYS A 417 -8.78 -19.53 -13.03
N LYS A 418 -8.14 -20.66 -13.30
CA LYS A 418 -8.17 -21.84 -12.43
C LYS A 418 -6.77 -22.22 -11.99
N ARG A 419 -6.64 -22.59 -10.72
CA ARG A 419 -5.46 -23.21 -10.14
C ARG A 419 -5.58 -24.73 -10.13
N PHE A 420 -6.79 -25.23 -9.84
CA PHE A 420 -7.12 -26.64 -9.72
C PHE A 420 -8.16 -27.04 -10.76
N GLY A 421 -8.01 -28.25 -11.32
CA GLY A 421 -8.87 -28.77 -12.38
C GLY A 421 -8.51 -28.26 -13.78
N ALA A 422 -9.20 -28.77 -14.80
CA ALA A 422 -9.00 -28.33 -16.18
C ALA A 422 -9.45 -26.88 -16.36
N GLU A 423 -8.67 -26.09 -17.10
CA GLU A 423 -9.11 -24.77 -17.55
C GLU A 423 -10.42 -24.94 -18.34
N PRO A 424 -11.41 -24.05 -18.14
CA PRO A 424 -12.60 -24.08 -18.97
C PRO A 424 -12.14 -23.93 -20.43
N VAL A 425 -12.56 -24.86 -21.28
CA VAL A 425 -12.38 -24.73 -22.73
C VAL A 425 -13.09 -23.44 -23.10
N VAL A 426 -12.35 -22.39 -23.39
CA VAL A 426 -12.92 -21.21 -24.04
C VAL A 426 -13.40 -21.73 -25.38
N ALA A 427 -14.70 -22.02 -25.48
CA ALA A 427 -15.33 -22.26 -26.76
C ALA A 427 -15.09 -20.96 -27.54
N ASP A 428 -14.16 -21.04 -28.50
CA ASP A 428 -13.82 -19.99 -29.45
C ASP A 428 -15.07 -19.75 -30.32
N THR A 429 -16.06 -19.12 -29.72
CA THR A 429 -17.31 -18.75 -30.36
C THR A 429 -17.00 -17.49 -31.14
N LEU A 430 -16.80 -17.71 -32.44
CA LEU A 430 -16.76 -16.74 -33.54
C LEU A 430 -15.36 -16.17 -33.87
N LYS A 431 -14.52 -17.04 -34.44
CA LYS A 431 -13.89 -16.67 -35.72
C LYS A 431 -14.94 -16.78 -36.83
N LYS A 432 -15.48 -15.64 -37.24
CA LYS A 432 -15.89 -15.39 -38.62
C LYS A 432 -15.34 -14.05 -39.04
#